data_AF-A0A8J7K285-F1
#
_entry.id   AF-A0A8J7K285-F1
#
_cell.length_a   1.000
_cell.length_b   1.000
_cell.length_c   1.000
_cell.angle_alpha   90.00
_cell.angle_beta   90.00
_cell.angle_gamma   90.00
#
_symmetry.space_group_name_H-M   'P 1'
#
loop_
_entity.id
_entity.type
_entity.pdbx_description
1 polymer ?
#
loop_
_entity_poly.entity_id
_entity_poly.type
_entity_poly.pdbx_seq_one_letter_code
_entity_poly.pdbx_strand_id
1 'polypeptide(L)'
;MANPNAKEQYMLELINRMRINPDAEYDILVNSTNPDIQTALSYFKVNLTELKSQWEQLKPAQPVAWSNKLHDSAVTHTQLMIDYDLQSHNLPDEASLRDRVLNTGYQFTTVAENIYAYGSSVLESHAAFAIDWGNNPNGIQNGTGHRNAIMSNNYREVGIGILSEDNPSTQVGSLLTTQHFANSQQLSTTNTSWLLGTVFRDVDNDDFYSIGEGLSDITVNISGISNPNFNTSIKTLSAGGYQTLLSPGEYQIEFIRDHNTIKTKKVIIDKQNIKLDWMIDGKTYQLDNGKRDAHYNSGSGDAIVFNAYTVESPFQTIDFISVGLSNLGNPSAVFLYEDKDNDKQPDSDEKILELDTNLIDSEGFAHISIAPTKVENTFFVGALYKHNNNQPTWIPISNNTPTNQSWIAATNSGNLDLENFSTSLLEDKNWLLRASSSDNSIITPVEPPNDIPIGTKLQKSNNIELVDLTNQIGSIKTNVTVTRDADYDNIIGFYVINDVNGSIKINDEIINPGDTRYKQAALQNRISSLELLQTKDSIQSNFNGTLSGGSIFAPFIIVDGTFNDALNNKAEVYFAYQGANSDNFDHIRLLGDNIFGFEDLPNGGDRDYNDLIIKMDFKL
;
A
#
# COMPACT_ATOMS: atom_id res chain seq x y z
N MET A 1 -6.62 -22.38 -15.17
CA MET A 1 -7.58 -21.83 -14.18
C MET A 1 -7.38 -20.33 -14.21
N ALA A 2 -8.43 -19.55 -14.46
CA ALA A 2 -8.31 -18.10 -14.54
C ALA A 2 -7.92 -17.54 -13.16
N ASN A 3 -6.80 -16.83 -13.11
CA ASN A 3 -6.38 -16.04 -11.94
C ASN A 3 -6.93 -14.62 -12.13
N PRO A 4 -7.12 -13.82 -11.07
CA PRO A 4 -7.53 -12.44 -11.25
C PRO A 4 -6.51 -11.71 -12.14
N ASN A 5 -6.99 -10.99 -13.15
CA ASN A 5 -6.16 -10.03 -13.87
C ASN A 5 -5.89 -8.79 -12.99
N ALA A 6 -5.08 -7.84 -13.47
CA ALA A 6 -4.69 -6.69 -12.65
C ALA A 6 -5.88 -5.80 -12.20
N LYS A 7 -6.91 -5.62 -13.05
CA LYS A 7 -8.14 -4.88 -12.72
C LYS A 7 -8.97 -5.61 -11.65
N GLU A 8 -9.11 -6.92 -11.80
CA GLU A 8 -9.87 -7.76 -10.87
C GLU A 8 -9.17 -7.89 -9.52
N GLN A 9 -7.84 -8.00 -9.51
CA GLN A 9 -7.06 -7.95 -8.28
C GLN A 9 -7.24 -6.60 -7.61
N TYR A 10 -7.15 -5.48 -8.34
CA TYR A 10 -7.37 -4.14 -7.77
C TYR A 10 -8.78 -4.00 -7.17
N MET A 11 -9.82 -4.48 -7.85
CA MET A 11 -11.18 -4.51 -7.29
C MET A 11 -11.26 -5.38 -6.02
N LEU A 12 -10.62 -6.55 -6.00
CA LEU A 12 -10.56 -7.40 -4.82
C LEU A 12 -9.88 -6.70 -3.63
N GLU A 13 -8.82 -5.95 -3.90
CA GLU A 13 -8.10 -5.15 -2.91
C GLU A 13 -8.98 -4.02 -2.36
N LEU A 14 -9.68 -3.27 -3.23
CA LEU A 14 -10.62 -2.22 -2.81
C LEU A 14 -11.77 -2.76 -1.96
N ILE A 15 -12.37 -3.90 -2.36
CA ILE A 15 -13.39 -4.61 -1.58
C ILE A 15 -12.84 -4.96 -0.19
N ASN A 16 -11.64 -5.55 -0.12
CA ASN A 16 -11.07 -5.99 1.14
C ASN A 16 -10.60 -4.83 2.03
N ARG A 17 -10.11 -3.73 1.47
CA ARG A 17 -9.78 -2.50 2.21
C ARG A 17 -11.01 -1.94 2.91
N MET A 18 -12.12 -1.80 2.18
CA MET A 18 -13.40 -1.39 2.76
C MET A 18 -13.91 -2.36 3.83
N ARG A 19 -13.83 -3.67 3.57
CA ARG A 19 -14.32 -4.68 4.52
C ARG A 19 -13.54 -4.64 5.83
N ILE A 20 -12.21 -4.56 5.77
CA ILE A 20 -11.35 -4.60 6.96
C ILE A 20 -11.42 -3.28 7.73
N ASN A 21 -11.45 -2.14 7.04
CA ASN A 21 -11.47 -0.82 7.65
C ASN A 21 -12.49 0.11 6.93
N PRO A 22 -13.80 -0.08 7.19
CA PRO A 22 -14.81 0.73 6.54
C PRO A 22 -14.68 2.21 6.91
N ASP A 23 -14.26 2.55 8.13
CA ASP A 23 -14.14 3.94 8.57
C ASP A 23 -13.15 4.74 7.71
N ALA A 24 -11.98 4.18 7.42
CA ALA A 24 -10.99 4.81 6.55
C ALA A 24 -11.46 4.89 5.09
N GLU A 25 -12.22 3.90 4.60
CA GLU A 25 -12.72 3.89 3.23
C GLU A 25 -13.65 5.07 2.94
N TYR A 26 -14.43 5.52 3.93
CA TYR A 26 -15.32 6.68 3.76
C TYR A 26 -14.55 7.89 3.26
N ASP A 27 -13.48 8.27 3.97
CA ASP A 27 -12.70 9.46 3.67
C ASP A 27 -11.97 9.34 2.33
N ILE A 28 -11.51 8.13 1.97
CA ILE A 28 -10.88 7.87 0.67
C ILE A 28 -11.86 8.11 -0.49
N LEU A 29 -13.09 7.63 -0.36
CA LEU A 29 -14.08 7.74 -1.44
C LEU A 29 -14.64 9.16 -1.57
N VAL A 30 -15.02 9.80 -0.46
CA VAL A 30 -15.63 11.15 -0.52
C VAL A 30 -14.61 12.24 -0.86
N ASN A 31 -13.34 12.07 -0.49
CA ASN A 31 -12.26 13.00 -0.83
C ASN A 31 -11.45 12.57 -2.07
N SER A 32 -11.94 11.58 -2.83
CA SER A 32 -11.23 11.06 -4.00
C SER A 32 -10.95 12.17 -5.02
N THR A 33 -9.72 12.24 -5.53
CA THR A 33 -9.36 13.16 -6.63
C THR A 33 -9.79 12.65 -8.00
N ASN A 34 -10.42 11.47 -8.07
CA ASN A 34 -10.92 10.91 -9.32
C ASN A 34 -12.10 11.77 -9.84
N PRO A 35 -12.01 12.31 -11.07
CA PRO A 35 -13.02 13.23 -11.61
C PRO A 35 -14.38 12.57 -11.83
N ASP A 36 -14.42 11.27 -12.12
CA ASP A 36 -15.68 10.55 -12.37
C ASP A 36 -16.44 10.33 -11.06
N ILE A 37 -15.73 10.03 -9.96
CA ILE A 37 -16.32 9.96 -8.61
C ILE A 37 -16.87 11.33 -8.20
N GLN A 38 -16.09 12.40 -8.36
CA GLN A 38 -16.54 13.76 -8.02
C GLN A 38 -17.75 14.18 -8.86
N THR A 39 -17.78 13.80 -10.13
CA THR A 39 -18.91 14.03 -11.03
C THR A 39 -20.14 13.25 -10.55
N ALA A 40 -20.01 11.97 -10.19
CA ALA A 40 -21.11 11.15 -9.68
C ALA A 40 -21.69 11.71 -8.37
N LEU A 41 -20.83 12.06 -7.40
CA LEU A 41 -21.24 12.68 -6.13
C LEU A 41 -22.09 13.93 -6.36
N SER A 42 -21.66 14.79 -7.29
CA SER A 42 -22.36 16.02 -7.66
C SER A 42 -23.67 15.73 -8.41
N TYR A 43 -23.62 14.85 -9.41
CA TYR A 43 -24.75 14.50 -10.28
C TYR A 43 -25.91 13.90 -9.48
N PHE A 44 -25.62 12.91 -8.64
CA PHE A 44 -26.64 12.27 -7.78
C PHE A 44 -27.00 13.12 -6.55
N LYS A 45 -26.26 14.21 -6.29
CA LYS A 45 -26.45 15.09 -5.12
C LYS A 45 -26.39 14.29 -3.82
N VAL A 46 -25.35 13.46 -3.69
CA VAL A 46 -25.15 12.59 -2.53
C VAL A 46 -25.08 13.45 -1.27
N ASN A 47 -26.00 13.19 -0.34
CA ASN A 47 -26.01 13.86 0.95
C ASN A 47 -24.93 13.23 1.85
N LEU A 48 -23.79 13.90 1.98
CA LEU A 48 -22.65 13.39 2.74
C LEU A 48 -22.93 13.21 4.24
N THR A 49 -23.86 13.99 4.82
CA THR A 49 -24.25 13.82 6.23
C THR A 49 -25.02 12.53 6.43
N GLU A 50 -25.98 12.24 5.53
CA GLU A 50 -26.72 10.99 5.54
C GLU A 50 -25.79 9.80 5.24
N LEU A 51 -24.90 9.94 4.25
CA LEU A 51 -23.90 8.92 3.93
C LEU A 51 -23.04 8.59 5.15
N LYS A 52 -22.49 9.62 5.82
CA LYS A 52 -21.65 9.43 7.02
C LYS A 52 -22.43 8.71 8.13
N SER A 53 -23.68 9.10 8.38
CA SER A 53 -24.52 8.43 9.39
C SER A 53 -24.80 6.96 9.06
N GLN A 54 -24.99 6.61 7.78
CA GLN A 54 -25.10 5.22 7.34
C GLN A 54 -23.76 4.47 7.48
N TRP A 55 -22.65 5.16 7.21
CA TRP A 55 -21.30 4.59 7.26
C TRP A 55 -20.84 4.26 8.69
N GLU A 56 -21.17 5.10 9.67
CA GLU A 56 -20.89 4.88 11.10
C GLU A 56 -21.55 3.62 11.67
N GLN A 57 -22.52 3.02 10.94
CA GLN A 57 -23.16 1.76 11.31
C GLN A 57 -22.42 0.52 10.78
N LEU A 58 -21.48 0.72 9.85
CA LEU A 58 -20.69 -0.37 9.29
C LEU A 58 -19.76 -0.95 10.36
N LYS A 59 -19.51 -2.25 10.26
CA LYS A 59 -18.57 -2.96 11.12
C LYS A 59 -17.53 -3.65 10.25
N PRO A 60 -16.28 -3.73 10.70
CA PRO A 60 -15.27 -4.56 10.04
C PRO A 60 -15.81 -5.97 9.75
N ALA A 61 -15.58 -6.42 8.52
CA ALA A 61 -15.88 -7.75 8.03
C ALA A 61 -14.60 -8.45 7.60
N GLN A 62 -14.57 -9.78 7.68
CA GLN A 62 -13.40 -10.54 7.23
C GLN A 62 -13.15 -10.31 5.73
N PRO A 63 -11.89 -10.34 5.25
CA PRO A 63 -11.62 -10.28 3.83
C PRO A 63 -12.23 -11.48 3.08
N VAL A 64 -12.55 -11.28 1.80
CA VAL A 64 -13.00 -12.35 0.88
C VAL A 64 -11.83 -12.82 0.01
N ALA A 65 -11.77 -14.12 -0.25
CA ALA A 65 -10.81 -14.73 -1.16
C ALA A 65 -11.35 -14.79 -2.59
N TRP A 66 -10.47 -14.87 -3.59
CA TRP A 66 -10.85 -15.04 -4.99
C TRP A 66 -11.43 -16.44 -5.25
N SER A 67 -12.45 -16.55 -6.10
CA SER A 67 -13.01 -17.81 -6.57
C SER A 67 -13.19 -17.83 -8.08
N ASN A 68 -12.43 -18.68 -8.77
CA ASN A 68 -12.51 -18.86 -10.22
C ASN A 68 -13.91 -19.25 -10.69
N LYS A 69 -14.61 -20.10 -9.92
CA LYS A 69 -15.97 -20.52 -10.28
C LYS A 69 -16.98 -19.38 -10.18
N LEU A 70 -16.85 -18.52 -9.17
CA LEU A 70 -17.69 -17.32 -9.07
C LEU A 70 -17.32 -16.33 -10.18
N HIS A 71 -16.04 -16.20 -10.51
CA HIS A 71 -15.56 -15.35 -11.60
C HIS A 71 -16.11 -15.81 -12.96
N ASP A 72 -16.09 -17.11 -13.27
CA ASP A 72 -16.65 -17.65 -14.52
C ASP A 72 -18.13 -17.24 -14.68
N SER A 73 -18.91 -17.28 -13.58
CA SER A 73 -20.30 -16.81 -13.54
C SER A 73 -20.41 -15.29 -13.71
N ALA A 74 -19.56 -14.53 -13.02
CA ALA A 74 -19.56 -13.06 -13.06
C ALA A 74 -19.21 -12.53 -14.45
N VAL A 75 -18.12 -13.02 -15.08
CA VAL A 75 -17.70 -12.62 -16.43
C VAL A 75 -18.75 -12.96 -17.47
N THR A 76 -19.36 -14.16 -17.37
CA THR A 76 -20.44 -14.54 -18.29
C THR A 76 -21.61 -13.57 -18.19
N HIS A 77 -22.00 -13.16 -16.98
CA HIS A 77 -23.05 -12.18 -16.77
C HIS A 77 -22.65 -10.78 -17.28
N THR A 78 -21.41 -10.35 -17.03
CA THR A 78 -20.88 -9.08 -17.54
C THR A 78 -20.92 -9.02 -19.07
N GLN A 79 -20.55 -10.11 -19.75
CA GLN A 79 -20.62 -10.17 -21.21
C GLN A 79 -22.06 -10.07 -21.72
N LEU A 80 -23.02 -10.69 -21.03
CA LEU A 80 -24.42 -10.56 -21.40
C LEU A 80 -24.94 -9.12 -21.22
N MET A 81 -24.51 -8.40 -20.17
CA MET A 81 -24.89 -6.98 -20.01
C MET A 81 -24.38 -6.13 -21.17
N ILE A 82 -23.20 -6.44 -21.70
CA ILE A 82 -22.66 -5.85 -22.93
C ILE A 82 -23.55 -6.22 -24.13
N ASP A 83 -23.78 -7.52 -24.36
CA ASP A 83 -24.48 -8.02 -25.55
C ASP A 83 -25.93 -7.50 -25.65
N TYR A 84 -26.60 -7.36 -24.50
CA TYR A 84 -27.96 -6.82 -24.40
C TYR A 84 -28.01 -5.29 -24.26
N ASP A 85 -26.85 -4.62 -24.15
CA ASP A 85 -26.74 -3.19 -23.93
C ASP A 85 -27.59 -2.71 -22.74
N LEU A 86 -27.51 -3.43 -21.62
CA LEU A 86 -28.45 -3.29 -20.50
C LEU A 86 -27.87 -3.72 -19.14
N GLN A 87 -28.04 -2.88 -18.12
CA GLN A 87 -27.85 -3.29 -16.72
C GLN A 87 -29.08 -4.04 -16.17
N SER A 88 -28.94 -5.32 -15.85
CA SER A 88 -29.98 -6.11 -15.18
C SER A 88 -29.38 -7.30 -14.43
N HIS A 89 -29.88 -7.59 -13.23
CA HIS A 89 -29.50 -8.79 -12.45
C HIS A 89 -29.91 -10.12 -13.11
N ASN A 90 -30.86 -10.04 -14.06
CA ASN A 90 -31.27 -11.17 -14.88
C ASN A 90 -31.62 -10.66 -16.27
N LEU A 91 -30.81 -11.00 -17.25
CA LEU A 91 -31.07 -10.64 -18.64
C LEU A 91 -32.10 -11.59 -19.28
N PRO A 92 -32.68 -11.21 -20.44
CA PRO A 92 -33.60 -12.08 -21.16
C PRO A 92 -32.96 -13.46 -21.43
N ASP A 93 -33.71 -14.54 -21.19
CA ASP A 93 -33.27 -15.94 -21.35
C ASP A 93 -32.06 -16.37 -20.51
N GLU A 94 -31.61 -15.54 -19.57
CA GLU A 94 -30.53 -15.86 -18.65
C GLU A 94 -31.05 -16.67 -17.44
N ALA A 95 -30.29 -17.68 -17.04
CA ALA A 95 -30.54 -18.41 -15.80
C ALA A 95 -30.46 -17.48 -14.57
N SER A 96 -31.19 -17.82 -13.50
CA SER A 96 -31.15 -17.07 -12.24
C SER A 96 -29.74 -17.04 -11.64
N LEU A 97 -29.40 -16.02 -10.84
CA LEU A 97 -28.10 -15.95 -10.12
C LEU A 97 -27.73 -17.28 -9.44
N ARG A 98 -28.71 -17.90 -8.77
CA ARG A 98 -28.52 -19.19 -8.12
C ARG A 98 -28.05 -20.25 -9.12
N ASP A 99 -28.73 -20.36 -10.25
CA ASP A 99 -28.44 -21.38 -11.26
C ASP A 99 -27.15 -21.07 -12.01
N ARG A 100 -26.85 -19.79 -12.30
CA ARG A 100 -25.56 -19.35 -12.88
C ARG A 100 -24.40 -19.86 -12.05
N VAL A 101 -24.42 -19.57 -10.75
CA VAL A 101 -23.36 -20.00 -9.82
C VAL A 101 -23.32 -21.53 -9.67
N LEU A 102 -24.46 -22.21 -9.55
CA LEU A 102 -24.48 -23.68 -9.47
C LEU A 102 -23.94 -24.36 -10.73
N ASN A 103 -24.18 -23.78 -11.91
CA ASN A 103 -23.71 -24.31 -13.20
C ASN A 103 -22.19 -24.26 -13.35
N THR A 104 -21.48 -23.39 -12.63
CA THR A 104 -20.01 -23.40 -12.52
C THR A 104 -19.49 -24.53 -11.62
N GLY A 105 -20.39 -25.27 -10.96
CA GLY A 105 -20.07 -26.29 -9.97
C GLY A 105 -19.69 -25.71 -8.61
N TYR A 106 -20.04 -24.46 -8.30
CA TYR A 106 -19.84 -23.85 -6.99
C TYR A 106 -21.05 -24.09 -6.09
N GLN A 107 -20.86 -24.86 -5.01
CA GLN A 107 -21.91 -25.15 -4.04
C GLN A 107 -21.83 -24.17 -2.87
N PHE A 108 -22.92 -23.47 -2.58
CA PHE A 108 -22.94 -22.37 -1.62
C PHE A 108 -24.08 -22.47 -0.59
N THR A 109 -23.89 -21.82 0.56
CA THR A 109 -24.93 -21.63 1.58
C THR A 109 -25.64 -20.29 1.41
N THR A 110 -24.92 -19.27 0.93
CA THR A 110 -25.45 -17.95 0.58
C THR A 110 -24.71 -17.39 -0.62
N VAL A 111 -25.38 -16.54 -1.39
CA VAL A 111 -24.84 -15.84 -2.58
C VAL A 111 -25.45 -14.44 -2.68
N ALA A 112 -24.69 -13.47 -3.15
CA ALA A 112 -25.16 -12.14 -3.56
C ALA A 112 -24.45 -11.68 -4.83
N GLU A 113 -25.07 -10.71 -5.50
CA GLU A 113 -24.57 -10.12 -6.72
C GLU A 113 -24.62 -8.59 -6.64
N ASN A 114 -23.53 -7.95 -7.05
CA ASN A 114 -23.49 -6.54 -7.42
C ASN A 114 -23.23 -6.43 -8.92
N ILE A 115 -23.90 -5.50 -9.60
CA ILE A 115 -23.65 -5.18 -11.02
C ILE A 115 -23.61 -3.69 -11.26
N TYR A 116 -22.68 -3.24 -12.08
CA TYR A 116 -22.61 -1.86 -12.54
C TYR A 116 -22.16 -1.82 -13.99
N ALA A 117 -23.04 -1.32 -14.86
CA ALA A 117 -22.82 -1.29 -16.30
C ALA A 117 -22.35 0.08 -16.81
N TYR A 118 -22.26 1.09 -15.95
CA TYR A 118 -21.95 2.47 -16.34
C TYR A 118 -20.58 2.94 -15.84
N GLY A 119 -19.72 1.99 -15.51
CA GLY A 119 -18.40 2.27 -14.99
C GLY A 119 -17.47 2.88 -16.04
N SER A 120 -16.52 3.67 -15.57
CA SER A 120 -15.44 4.25 -16.38
C SER A 120 -14.06 3.81 -15.91
N SER A 121 -13.94 3.44 -14.63
CA SER A 121 -12.73 2.88 -14.03
C SER A 121 -13.09 1.90 -12.91
N VAL A 122 -12.13 1.07 -12.50
CA VAL A 122 -12.33 0.12 -11.40
C VAL A 122 -12.60 0.84 -10.09
N LEU A 123 -11.85 1.91 -9.78
CA LEU A 123 -12.04 2.70 -8.56
C LEU A 123 -13.43 3.37 -8.53
N GLU A 124 -13.88 3.93 -9.66
CA GLU A 124 -15.21 4.53 -9.76
C GLU A 124 -16.32 3.47 -9.64
N SER A 125 -16.16 2.30 -10.24
CA SER A 125 -17.11 1.19 -10.07
C SER A 125 -17.19 0.71 -8.61
N HIS A 126 -16.07 0.63 -7.89
CA HIS A 126 -16.05 0.32 -6.46
C HIS A 126 -16.79 1.41 -5.65
N ALA A 127 -16.50 2.69 -5.93
CA ALA A 127 -17.19 3.80 -5.29
C ALA A 127 -18.71 3.78 -5.56
N ALA A 128 -19.12 3.40 -6.77
CA ALA A 128 -20.53 3.23 -7.13
C ALA A 128 -21.22 2.20 -6.25
N PHE A 129 -20.59 1.04 -6.02
CA PHE A 129 -21.13 0.02 -5.12
C PHE A 129 -21.10 0.42 -3.65
N ALA A 130 -20.01 1.05 -3.20
CA ALA A 130 -19.78 1.37 -1.80
C ALA A 130 -20.63 2.55 -1.32
N ILE A 131 -20.67 3.64 -2.07
CA ILE A 131 -21.55 4.79 -1.79
C ILE A 131 -23.00 4.43 -2.11
N ASP A 132 -23.20 3.59 -3.12
CA ASP A 132 -24.50 3.16 -3.63
C ASP A 132 -25.34 4.36 -4.09
N TRP A 133 -24.72 5.22 -4.91
CA TRP A 133 -25.38 6.44 -5.39
C TRP A 133 -26.55 6.14 -6.32
N GLY A 134 -27.57 6.99 -6.31
CA GLY A 134 -28.75 6.82 -7.15
C GLY A 134 -29.75 7.96 -7.06
N ASN A 135 -30.79 7.90 -7.90
CA ASN A 135 -31.75 9.01 -8.12
C ASN A 135 -32.79 9.23 -7.00
N ASN A 136 -32.41 9.02 -5.74
CA ASN A 136 -33.28 9.28 -4.58
C ASN A 136 -33.04 10.69 -4.00
N PRO A 137 -33.94 11.21 -3.12
CA PRO A 137 -33.82 12.56 -2.58
C PRO A 137 -32.51 12.89 -1.86
N ASN A 138 -31.82 11.89 -1.31
CA ASN A 138 -30.52 12.03 -0.64
C ASN A 138 -29.34 11.58 -1.52
N GLY A 139 -29.58 11.23 -2.79
CA GLY A 139 -28.56 10.76 -3.72
C GLY A 139 -28.06 9.34 -3.49
N ILE A 140 -28.69 8.56 -2.61
CA ILE A 140 -28.26 7.20 -2.21
C ILE A 140 -29.40 6.20 -2.46
N GLN A 141 -29.11 5.01 -3.00
CA GLN A 141 -30.10 3.97 -3.26
C GLN A 141 -30.80 3.48 -1.98
N ASN A 142 -32.09 3.15 -2.08
CA ASN A 142 -32.85 2.68 -0.93
C ASN A 142 -32.37 1.30 -0.50
N GLY A 143 -32.04 1.15 0.78
CA GLY A 143 -31.55 -0.09 1.36
C GLY A 143 -30.08 -0.40 1.09
N THR A 144 -29.42 0.34 0.19
CA THR A 144 -28.00 0.21 -0.16
C THR A 144 -27.51 -1.23 -0.35
N GLY A 145 -28.19 -1.95 -1.25
CA GLY A 145 -27.97 -3.38 -1.49
C GLY A 145 -26.52 -3.71 -1.85
N HIS A 146 -25.86 -2.86 -2.63
CA HIS A 146 -24.50 -3.11 -3.10
C HIS A 146 -23.48 -3.02 -1.98
N ARG A 147 -23.55 -1.94 -1.19
CA ARG A 147 -22.72 -1.76 0.01
C ARG A 147 -22.97 -2.87 1.03
N ASN A 148 -24.22 -3.28 1.22
CA ASN A 148 -24.56 -4.36 2.16
C ASN A 148 -23.99 -5.70 1.72
N ALA A 149 -23.93 -5.98 0.40
CA ALA A 149 -23.27 -7.18 -0.10
C ALA A 149 -21.76 -7.14 0.17
N ILE A 150 -21.10 -6.01 -0.11
CA ILE A 150 -19.67 -5.81 0.18
C ILE A 150 -19.37 -5.96 1.67
N MET A 151 -20.19 -5.40 2.57
CA MET A 151 -19.94 -5.42 4.02
C MET A 151 -20.48 -6.66 4.75
N SER A 152 -21.14 -7.58 4.05
CA SER A 152 -21.69 -8.76 4.71
C SER A 152 -20.58 -9.73 5.13
N ASN A 153 -20.53 -10.03 6.43
CA ASN A 153 -19.63 -11.05 6.97
C ASN A 153 -20.11 -12.50 6.70
N ASN A 154 -21.23 -12.67 5.99
CA ASN A 154 -21.75 -13.97 5.55
C ASN A 154 -20.99 -14.52 4.34
N TYR A 155 -20.20 -13.71 3.65
CA TYR A 155 -19.42 -14.12 2.48
C TYR A 155 -17.95 -14.28 2.84
N ARG A 156 -17.33 -15.30 2.25
CA ARG A 156 -15.92 -15.66 2.45
C ARG A 156 -15.13 -15.68 1.16
N GLU A 157 -15.82 -15.67 0.02
CA GLU A 157 -15.26 -15.75 -1.32
C GLU A 157 -16.00 -14.78 -2.23
N VAL A 158 -15.31 -14.28 -3.26
CA VAL A 158 -15.87 -13.43 -4.31
C VAL A 158 -15.31 -13.85 -5.67
N GLY A 159 -16.15 -13.80 -6.69
CA GLY A 159 -15.74 -13.78 -8.09
C GLY A 159 -16.09 -12.44 -8.70
N ILE A 160 -15.18 -11.88 -9.48
CA ILE A 160 -15.35 -10.54 -10.06
C ILE A 160 -15.17 -10.70 -11.57
N GLY A 161 -16.10 -10.14 -12.35
CA GLY A 161 -15.97 -9.99 -13.79
C GLY A 161 -15.88 -8.51 -14.13
N ILE A 162 -14.83 -8.11 -14.83
CA ILE A 162 -14.64 -6.74 -15.33
C ILE A 162 -14.32 -6.81 -16.82
N LEU A 163 -15.22 -6.27 -17.65
CA LEU A 163 -15.06 -6.24 -19.10
C LEU A 163 -15.17 -4.80 -19.61
N SER A 164 -14.32 -4.47 -20.59
CA SER A 164 -14.38 -3.19 -21.32
C SER A 164 -15.39 -3.28 -22.46
N GLU A 165 -16.04 -2.14 -22.76
CA GLU A 165 -16.87 -1.94 -23.95
C GLU A 165 -16.37 -0.69 -24.67
N ASP A 166 -15.83 -0.88 -25.87
CA ASP A 166 -15.21 0.17 -26.68
C ASP A 166 -16.12 0.66 -27.82
N ASN A 167 -17.28 0.03 -28.03
CA ASN A 167 -18.24 0.40 -29.04
C ASN A 167 -19.05 1.64 -28.60
N PRO A 168 -18.86 2.81 -29.23
CA PRO A 168 -19.56 4.03 -28.84
C PRO A 168 -21.07 4.00 -29.16
N SER A 169 -21.56 2.92 -29.78
CA SER A 169 -22.98 2.74 -30.11
C SER A 169 -23.78 2.06 -29.00
N THR A 170 -23.12 1.51 -27.97
CA THR A 170 -23.80 0.99 -26.79
C THR A 170 -24.24 2.14 -25.86
N GLN A 171 -25.28 1.89 -25.08
CA GLN A 171 -25.80 2.75 -24.02
C GLN A 171 -25.18 2.44 -22.64
N VAL A 172 -24.53 1.29 -22.47
CA VAL A 172 -23.69 0.99 -21.30
C VAL A 172 -22.37 1.78 -21.33
N GLY A 173 -21.74 1.91 -20.17
CA GLY A 173 -20.45 2.59 -20.00
C GLY A 173 -19.27 1.79 -20.55
N SER A 174 -18.06 2.36 -20.47
CA SER A 174 -16.85 1.77 -21.05
C SER A 174 -16.25 0.63 -20.23
N LEU A 175 -16.71 0.45 -18.99
CA LEU A 175 -16.29 -0.62 -18.09
C LEU A 175 -17.49 -1.17 -17.32
N LEU A 176 -17.78 -2.46 -17.51
CA LEU A 176 -18.84 -3.15 -16.80
C LEU A 176 -18.24 -4.06 -15.73
N THR A 177 -18.84 -4.06 -14.55
CA THR A 177 -18.38 -4.86 -13.41
C THR A 177 -19.51 -5.70 -12.83
N THR A 178 -19.24 -6.97 -12.56
CA THR A 178 -20.09 -7.88 -11.78
C THR A 178 -19.29 -8.47 -10.62
N GLN A 179 -19.85 -8.47 -9.41
CA GLN A 179 -19.27 -9.13 -8.23
C GLN A 179 -20.24 -10.19 -7.71
N HIS A 180 -19.82 -11.45 -7.67
CA HIS A 180 -20.57 -12.55 -7.04
C HIS A 180 -19.91 -12.93 -5.72
N PHE A 181 -20.55 -12.58 -4.61
CA PHE A 181 -20.10 -12.94 -3.27
C PHE A 181 -20.77 -14.22 -2.82
N ALA A 182 -20.04 -15.11 -2.15
CA ALA A 182 -20.64 -16.33 -1.63
C ALA A 182 -19.91 -16.88 -0.40
N ASN A 183 -20.54 -17.87 0.23
CA ASN A 183 -19.90 -18.74 1.20
C ASN A 183 -20.06 -20.20 0.76
N SER A 184 -18.94 -20.87 0.52
CA SER A 184 -18.92 -22.26 0.09
C SER A 184 -19.49 -23.20 1.16
N GLN A 185 -20.27 -24.19 0.72
CA GLN A 185 -20.73 -25.27 1.59
C GLN A 185 -19.56 -26.09 2.14
N GLN A 186 -18.50 -26.27 1.35
CA GLN A 186 -17.31 -27.01 1.78
C GLN A 186 -16.63 -26.29 2.95
N LEU A 187 -16.39 -24.99 2.83
CA LEU A 187 -15.74 -24.18 3.87
C LEU A 187 -16.53 -24.15 5.19
N SER A 188 -17.85 -24.24 5.09
CA SER A 188 -18.74 -24.34 6.25
C SER A 188 -18.59 -25.68 7.01
N THR A 189 -18.02 -26.71 6.38
CA THR A 189 -17.86 -28.06 6.97
C THR A 189 -16.43 -28.40 7.39
N THR A 190 -15.41 -27.77 6.79
CA THR A 190 -14.00 -28.10 7.04
C THR A 190 -13.36 -27.29 8.16
N ASN A 191 -14.06 -26.28 8.70
CA ASN A 191 -13.54 -25.34 9.71
C ASN A 191 -12.17 -24.74 9.30
N THR A 192 -12.01 -24.37 8.03
CA THR A 192 -10.79 -23.77 7.48
C THR A 192 -11.03 -22.33 7.07
N SER A 193 -10.01 -21.50 7.23
CA SER A 193 -10.01 -20.07 6.90
C SER A 193 -9.00 -19.75 5.79
N TRP A 194 -9.32 -18.76 4.95
CA TRP A 194 -8.37 -18.31 3.94
C TRP A 194 -7.30 -17.46 4.59
N LEU A 195 -6.03 -17.79 4.36
CA LEU A 195 -4.96 -16.81 4.35
C LEU A 195 -4.85 -16.30 2.91
N LEU A 196 -5.01 -15.01 2.71
CA LEU A 196 -4.88 -14.35 1.42
C LEU A 196 -4.04 -13.07 1.52
N GLY A 197 -3.64 -12.52 0.39
CA GLY A 197 -2.89 -11.27 0.35
C GLY A 197 -2.35 -10.97 -1.04
N THR A 198 -1.61 -9.88 -1.12
CA THR A 198 -0.86 -9.46 -2.30
C THR A 198 0.60 -9.23 -1.93
N VAL A 199 1.50 -9.59 -2.83
CA VAL A 199 2.88 -9.09 -2.79
C VAL A 199 3.02 -8.12 -3.94
N PHE A 200 3.40 -6.88 -3.64
CA PHE A 200 3.43 -5.80 -4.61
C PHE A 200 4.56 -4.82 -4.32
N ARG A 201 4.83 -3.95 -5.29
CA ARG A 201 5.69 -2.78 -5.11
C ARG A 201 4.84 -1.54 -5.30
N ASP A 202 4.80 -0.70 -4.27
CA ASP A 202 4.13 0.60 -4.34
C ASP A 202 4.99 1.57 -5.15
N VAL A 203 4.50 1.94 -6.33
CA VAL A 203 5.23 2.78 -7.27
C VAL A 203 4.65 4.20 -7.34
N ASP A 204 3.36 4.35 -7.07
CA ASP A 204 2.72 5.66 -6.97
C ASP A 204 2.77 6.26 -5.55
N ASN A 205 3.35 5.52 -4.61
CA ASN A 205 3.62 5.89 -3.22
C ASN A 205 2.33 6.21 -2.45
N ASP A 206 1.28 5.40 -2.67
CA ASP A 206 -0.02 5.52 -2.02
C ASP A 206 -0.25 4.51 -0.86
N ASP A 207 0.79 3.73 -0.52
CA ASP A 207 0.79 2.67 0.49
C ASP A 207 -0.29 1.59 0.26
N PHE A 208 -0.78 1.42 -0.98
CA PHE A 208 -1.82 0.49 -1.37
C PHE A 208 -1.50 -0.21 -2.70
N TYR A 209 -2.14 -1.34 -2.96
CA TYR A 209 -1.97 -2.03 -4.24
C TYR A 209 -2.69 -1.25 -5.35
N SER A 210 -1.94 -0.85 -6.38
CA SER A 210 -2.47 -0.29 -7.62
C SER A 210 -2.39 -1.27 -8.81
N ILE A 211 -3.16 -0.99 -9.87
CA ILE A 211 -3.17 -1.84 -11.08
C ILE A 211 -1.76 -1.92 -11.66
N GLY A 212 -1.22 -3.14 -11.67
CA GLY A 212 0.08 -3.44 -12.26
C GLY A 212 1.25 -3.45 -11.27
N GLU A 213 0.99 -3.26 -9.98
CA GLU A 213 2.01 -3.29 -8.93
C GLU A 213 2.36 -4.68 -8.40
N GLY A 214 1.53 -5.66 -8.76
CA GLY A 214 1.65 -7.03 -8.30
C GLY A 214 2.93 -7.72 -8.76
N LEU A 215 3.56 -8.44 -7.83
CA LEU A 215 4.78 -9.21 -8.06
C LEU A 215 4.44 -10.70 -8.17
N SER A 216 4.59 -11.26 -9.36
CA SER A 216 4.36 -12.68 -9.60
C SER A 216 5.52 -13.56 -9.14
N ASP A 217 5.26 -14.87 -8.99
CA ASP A 217 6.27 -15.90 -8.71
C ASP A 217 7.04 -15.77 -7.37
N ILE A 218 6.59 -14.91 -6.46
CA ILE A 218 7.09 -14.86 -5.09
C ILE A 218 6.58 -16.11 -4.36
N THR A 219 7.49 -16.87 -3.77
CA THR A 219 7.14 -18.08 -3.01
C THR A 219 6.67 -17.69 -1.62
N VAL A 220 5.53 -18.20 -1.20
CA VAL A 220 4.98 -18.02 0.15
C VAL A 220 5.02 -19.38 0.85
N ASN A 221 6.05 -19.57 1.68
CA ASN A 221 6.20 -20.75 2.52
C ASN A 221 5.43 -20.56 3.83
N ILE A 222 4.70 -21.59 4.23
CA ILE A 222 3.75 -21.53 5.34
C ILE A 222 3.99 -22.76 6.21
N SER A 223 4.60 -22.53 7.37
CA SER A 223 4.90 -23.58 8.36
C SER A 223 4.03 -23.42 9.60
N GLY A 224 3.53 -24.53 10.13
CA GLY A 224 2.72 -24.52 11.34
C GLY A 224 3.60 -24.35 12.58
N ILE A 225 3.32 -23.34 13.40
CA ILE A 225 3.93 -23.20 14.74
C ILE A 225 3.16 -24.09 15.72
N SER A 226 1.82 -24.05 15.69
CA SER A 226 0.99 -24.92 16.54
C SER A 226 0.96 -26.38 16.09
N ASN A 227 1.28 -26.63 14.82
CA ASN A 227 1.45 -27.97 14.25
C ASN A 227 2.76 -28.03 13.46
N PRO A 228 3.90 -28.34 14.10
CA PRO A 228 5.23 -28.32 13.46
C PRO A 228 5.40 -29.25 12.26
N ASN A 229 4.49 -30.22 12.08
CA ASN A 229 4.52 -31.14 10.94
C ASN A 229 3.79 -30.57 9.71
N PHE A 230 3.08 -29.45 9.84
CA PHE A 230 2.43 -28.79 8.72
C PHE A 230 3.41 -27.87 8.00
N ASN A 231 3.54 -28.07 6.69
CA ASN A 231 4.23 -27.14 5.80
C ASN A 231 3.53 -27.15 4.44
N THR A 232 3.32 -25.97 3.85
CA THR A 232 2.86 -25.81 2.47
C THR A 232 3.58 -24.64 1.82
N SER A 233 3.64 -24.65 0.49
CA SER A 233 4.28 -23.61 -0.30
C SER A 233 3.39 -23.28 -1.49
N ILE A 234 3.09 -22.00 -1.66
CA ILE A 234 2.34 -21.47 -2.80
C ILE A 234 3.15 -20.35 -3.45
N LYS A 235 2.69 -19.87 -4.61
CA LYS A 235 3.28 -18.72 -5.29
C LYS A 235 2.25 -17.62 -5.49
N THR A 236 2.71 -16.37 -5.51
CA THR A 236 1.90 -15.26 -5.99
C THR A 236 1.57 -15.42 -7.47
N LEU A 237 0.36 -14.98 -7.82
CA LEU A 237 -0.18 -15.01 -9.18
C LEU A 237 0.36 -13.82 -9.99
N SER A 238 -0.01 -13.73 -11.27
CA SER A 238 0.46 -12.69 -12.19
C SER A 238 0.24 -11.26 -11.69
N ALA A 239 -0.87 -11.02 -10.97
CA ALA A 239 -1.19 -9.74 -10.34
C ALA A 239 -0.73 -9.64 -8.86
N GLY A 240 0.19 -10.49 -8.40
CA GLY A 240 0.74 -10.45 -7.04
C GLY A 240 -0.12 -11.09 -5.96
N GLY A 241 -1.40 -11.38 -6.22
CA GLY A 241 -2.30 -12.03 -5.28
C GLY A 241 -1.87 -13.46 -4.91
N TYR A 242 -2.14 -13.89 -3.69
CA TYR A 242 -1.98 -15.28 -3.25
C TYR A 242 -3.08 -15.66 -2.26
N GLN A 243 -3.39 -16.96 -2.17
CA GLN A 243 -4.32 -17.48 -1.17
C GLN A 243 -4.14 -18.97 -0.88
N THR A 244 -4.40 -19.40 0.34
CA THR A 244 -4.51 -20.81 0.73
C THR A 244 -5.48 -21.01 1.89
N LEU A 245 -6.08 -22.19 1.99
CA LEU A 245 -6.88 -22.58 3.14
C LEU A 245 -6.00 -23.18 4.23
N LEU A 246 -6.24 -22.75 5.47
CA LEU A 246 -5.55 -23.23 6.65
C LEU A 246 -6.57 -23.59 7.74
N SER A 247 -6.26 -24.61 8.53
CA SER A 247 -6.99 -24.92 9.76
C SER A 247 -6.59 -23.92 10.87
N PRO A 248 -7.40 -23.76 11.93
CA PRO A 248 -7.05 -22.90 13.05
C PRO A 248 -5.69 -23.27 13.66
N GLY A 249 -4.88 -22.26 13.96
CA GLY A 249 -3.54 -22.42 14.49
C GLY A 249 -2.63 -21.23 14.19
N GLU A 250 -1.44 -21.24 14.77
CA GLU A 250 -0.39 -20.27 14.50
C GLU A 250 0.53 -20.76 13.39
N TYR A 251 0.90 -19.87 12.48
CA TYR A 251 1.74 -20.16 11.33
C TYR A 251 2.86 -19.12 11.19
N GLN A 252 4.01 -19.56 10.69
CA GLN A 252 5.07 -18.70 10.19
C GLN A 252 4.99 -18.66 8.66
N ILE A 253 4.89 -17.44 8.14
CA ILE A 253 4.80 -17.12 6.72
C ILE A 253 6.14 -16.54 6.28
N GLU A 254 6.75 -17.13 5.27
CA GLU A 254 8.01 -16.69 4.69
C GLU A 254 7.80 -16.36 3.22
N PHE A 255 8.01 -15.10 2.88
CA PHE A 255 8.07 -14.65 1.50
C PHE A 255 9.50 -14.86 1.01
N ILE A 256 9.64 -15.65 -0.05
CA ILE A 256 10.92 -16.11 -0.58
C ILE A 256 11.00 -15.73 -2.05
N ARG A 257 12.15 -15.18 -2.41
CA ARG A 257 12.53 -14.81 -3.76
C ARG A 257 13.97 -15.23 -3.99
N ASP A 258 14.25 -15.85 -5.13
CA ASP A 258 15.60 -16.30 -5.50
C ASP A 258 16.31 -17.11 -4.40
N HIS A 259 15.55 -17.98 -3.73
CA HIS A 259 15.98 -18.81 -2.60
C HIS A 259 16.34 -18.05 -1.31
N ASN A 260 16.12 -16.73 -1.27
CA ASN A 260 16.31 -15.90 -0.09
C ASN A 260 14.95 -15.56 0.52
N THR A 261 14.84 -15.73 1.84
CA THR A 261 13.69 -15.20 2.58
C THR A 261 13.79 -13.68 2.65
N ILE A 262 12.89 -13.00 1.94
CA ILE A 262 12.82 -11.53 1.89
C ILE A 262 11.96 -10.98 3.04
N LYS A 263 11.02 -11.78 3.56
CA LYS A 263 10.22 -11.41 4.73
C LYS A 263 9.71 -12.62 5.49
N THR A 264 9.62 -12.47 6.81
CA THR A 264 8.95 -13.43 7.69
C THR A 264 7.88 -12.73 8.52
N LYS A 265 6.70 -13.35 8.64
CA LYS A 265 5.57 -12.89 9.47
C LYS A 265 4.96 -14.06 10.23
N LYS A 266 4.42 -13.80 11.41
CA LYS A 266 3.59 -14.77 12.14
C LYS A 266 2.13 -14.39 11.94
N VAL A 267 1.27 -15.38 11.73
CA VAL A 267 -0.17 -15.22 11.56
C VAL A 267 -0.92 -16.23 12.41
N ILE A 268 -2.01 -15.78 13.02
CA ILE A 268 -2.97 -16.64 13.73
C ILE A 268 -4.18 -16.83 12.83
N ILE A 269 -4.49 -18.07 12.51
CA ILE A 269 -5.70 -18.45 11.78
C ILE A 269 -6.73 -18.98 12.78
N ASP A 270 -7.96 -18.49 12.69
CA ASP A 270 -9.12 -19.03 13.42
C ASP A 270 -10.33 -19.18 12.48
N LYS A 271 -11.50 -18.64 12.82
CA LYS A 271 -12.75 -18.84 12.07
C LYS A 271 -12.97 -17.86 10.91
N GLN A 272 -12.21 -16.78 10.87
CA GLN A 272 -12.31 -15.75 9.85
C GLN A 272 -11.12 -15.82 8.90
N ASN A 273 -11.36 -15.48 7.64
CA ASN A 273 -10.29 -15.23 6.69
C ASN A 273 -9.36 -14.13 7.21
N ILE A 274 -8.07 -14.23 6.88
CA ILE A 274 -7.03 -13.28 7.22
C ILE A 274 -6.37 -12.79 5.93
N LYS A 275 -6.17 -11.48 5.85
CA LYS A 275 -5.39 -10.84 4.79
C LYS A 275 -4.03 -10.45 5.34
N LEU A 276 -2.98 -10.79 4.61
CA LEU A 276 -1.60 -10.43 4.90
C LEU A 276 -0.96 -9.93 3.61
N ASP A 277 -0.79 -8.63 3.47
CA ASP A 277 -0.06 -8.08 2.34
C ASP A 277 1.43 -7.95 2.65
N TRP A 278 2.22 -7.96 1.59
CA TRP A 278 3.63 -7.61 1.66
C TRP A 278 4.02 -6.66 0.54
N MET A 279 4.23 -5.40 0.90
CA MET A 279 4.87 -4.42 0.05
C MET A 279 6.38 -4.64 0.10
N ILE A 280 7.04 -4.81 -1.05
CA ILE A 280 8.50 -4.89 -1.12
C ILE A 280 9.09 -3.48 -1.13
N ASP A 281 9.71 -3.09 -0.03
CA ASP A 281 10.48 -1.86 0.10
C ASP A 281 11.68 -1.84 -0.87
N GLY A 282 12.06 -0.65 -1.35
CA GLY A 282 13.30 -0.44 -2.08
C GLY A 282 13.24 0.71 -3.10
N LYS A 283 14.33 0.94 -3.82
CA LYS A 283 14.41 2.07 -4.77
C LYS A 283 13.71 1.73 -6.09
N THR A 284 12.75 2.54 -6.50
CA THR A 284 12.22 2.54 -7.88
C THR A 284 12.87 3.67 -8.66
N TYR A 285 13.52 3.31 -9.76
CA TYR A 285 14.03 4.22 -10.77
C TYR A 285 12.96 4.40 -11.82
N GLN A 286 12.35 5.58 -11.84
CA GLN A 286 11.30 5.94 -12.77
C GLN A 286 11.48 7.37 -13.26
N LEU A 287 11.12 7.60 -14.52
CA LEU A 287 11.09 8.94 -15.11
C LEU A 287 9.69 9.53 -15.10
N ASP A 288 8.66 8.69 -14.91
CA ASP A 288 7.26 9.01 -15.08
C ASP A 288 6.50 9.27 -13.77
N ASN A 289 5.33 9.88 -13.91
CA ASN A 289 4.45 10.29 -12.80
C ASN A 289 3.37 9.25 -12.47
N GLY A 290 3.53 8.00 -12.89
CA GLY A 290 2.53 6.95 -12.69
C GLY A 290 1.47 6.87 -13.78
N LYS A 291 1.31 7.90 -14.63
CA LYS A 291 0.22 7.97 -15.63
C LYS A 291 0.71 7.64 -17.04
N ARG A 292 -0.08 6.82 -17.73
CA ARG A 292 0.11 6.49 -19.15
C ARG A 292 -0.56 7.56 -20.01
N ASP A 293 0.26 8.39 -20.67
CA ASP A 293 -0.23 9.60 -21.35
C ASP A 293 -0.41 9.43 -22.86
N ALA A 294 0.38 8.59 -23.53
CA ALA A 294 0.30 8.40 -24.99
C ALA A 294 0.97 7.10 -25.49
N HIS A 295 0.86 6.86 -26.80
CA HIS A 295 1.61 5.82 -27.53
C HIS A 295 2.47 6.43 -28.63
N TYR A 296 3.61 5.80 -28.83
CA TYR A 296 4.45 6.03 -30.00
C TYR A 296 4.31 4.87 -30.98
N ASN A 297 4.29 5.21 -32.26
CA ASN A 297 4.28 4.26 -33.37
C ASN A 297 5.64 4.34 -34.07
N SER A 298 6.43 3.26 -33.98
CA SER A 298 7.76 3.18 -34.61
C SER A 298 7.71 2.73 -36.08
N GLY A 299 6.53 2.54 -36.67
CA GLY A 299 6.34 1.96 -38.00
C GLY A 299 6.06 0.45 -37.97
N SER A 300 6.09 -0.20 -39.14
CA SER A 300 5.75 -1.62 -39.31
C SER A 300 6.92 -2.58 -39.03
N GLY A 301 7.80 -2.26 -38.07
CA GLY A 301 8.96 -3.10 -37.77
C GLY A 301 9.34 -3.10 -36.29
N ASP A 302 10.49 -3.70 -35.98
CA ASP A 302 10.95 -3.90 -34.61
C ASP A 302 11.51 -2.60 -34.03
N ALA A 303 11.34 -2.41 -32.73
CA ALA A 303 11.93 -1.30 -31.99
C ALA A 303 12.40 -1.76 -30.60
N ILE A 304 13.61 -1.34 -30.22
CA ILE A 304 14.04 -1.34 -28.82
C ILE A 304 14.04 0.09 -28.30
N VAL A 305 13.51 0.26 -27.09
CA VAL A 305 13.42 1.54 -26.40
C VAL A 305 14.16 1.48 -25.09
N PHE A 306 14.74 2.61 -24.68
CA PHE A 306 15.59 2.70 -23.50
C PHE A 306 15.20 3.88 -22.63
N ASN A 307 15.25 3.68 -21.31
CA ASN A 307 15.37 4.76 -20.34
C ASN A 307 16.71 4.66 -19.63
N ALA A 308 17.41 5.78 -19.45
CA ALA A 308 18.60 5.87 -18.60
C ALA A 308 18.23 6.23 -17.17
N TYR A 309 19.00 5.69 -16.24
CA TYR A 309 18.98 6.03 -14.83
C TYR A 309 20.39 6.20 -14.30
N THR A 310 20.53 6.96 -13.23
CA THR A 310 21.81 7.09 -12.50
C THR A 310 21.63 6.51 -11.12
N VAL A 311 22.53 5.62 -10.70
CA VAL A 311 22.51 5.07 -9.33
C VAL A 311 22.86 6.14 -8.31
N GLU A 312 22.18 6.11 -7.17
CA GLU A 312 22.36 7.09 -6.07
C GLU A 312 23.44 6.65 -5.07
N SER A 313 24.04 5.48 -5.28
CA SER A 313 25.10 4.85 -4.49
C SER A 313 26.22 4.36 -5.43
N PRO A 314 27.40 3.95 -4.92
CA PRO A 314 28.47 3.43 -5.78
C PRO A 314 28.03 2.30 -6.72
N PHE A 315 27.00 1.56 -6.30
CA PHE A 315 26.29 0.59 -7.12
C PHE A 315 24.88 0.36 -6.58
N GLN A 316 24.01 -0.21 -7.40
CA GLN A 316 22.69 -0.73 -7.01
C GLN A 316 22.49 -2.15 -7.55
N THR A 317 21.78 -3.01 -6.84
CA THR A 317 21.33 -4.32 -7.35
C THR A 317 19.90 -4.20 -7.89
N ILE A 318 19.74 -4.18 -9.20
CA ILE A 318 18.42 -4.20 -9.83
C ILE A 318 17.91 -5.64 -9.84
N ASP A 319 16.65 -5.80 -9.48
CA ASP A 319 16.00 -7.10 -9.44
C ASP A 319 14.59 -7.10 -10.06
N PHE A 320 13.96 -5.96 -10.32
CA PHE A 320 12.83 -5.91 -11.27
C PHE A 320 13.04 -4.89 -12.37
N ILE A 321 12.58 -5.25 -13.56
CA ILE A 321 12.28 -4.31 -14.64
C ILE A 321 10.77 -4.18 -14.73
N SER A 322 10.27 -2.94 -14.76
CA SER A 322 8.84 -2.70 -14.92
C SER A 322 8.57 -2.06 -16.26
N VAL A 323 7.55 -2.55 -16.97
CA VAL A 323 7.16 -2.01 -18.28
C VAL A 323 5.69 -1.61 -18.23
N GLY A 324 5.39 -0.39 -18.66
CA GLY A 324 4.03 0.08 -18.85
C GLY A 324 3.36 -0.68 -19.98
N LEU A 325 2.12 -1.09 -19.77
CA LEU A 325 1.43 -2.05 -20.62
C LEU A 325 0.32 -1.39 -21.43
N SER A 326 -0.04 -2.04 -22.55
CA SER A 326 -1.11 -1.61 -23.42
C SER A 326 -1.88 -2.79 -24.02
N ASN A 327 -3.16 -2.55 -24.28
CA ASN A 327 -3.97 -3.41 -25.14
C ASN A 327 -3.48 -3.46 -26.61
N LEU A 328 -2.55 -2.59 -27.01
CA LEU A 328 -2.02 -2.50 -28.38
C LEU A 328 -0.70 -3.26 -28.59
N GLY A 329 -0.10 -3.81 -27.53
CA GLY A 329 1.15 -4.58 -27.61
C GLY A 329 1.99 -4.52 -26.34
N ASN A 330 2.76 -5.59 -26.12
CA ASN A 330 3.69 -5.77 -25.00
C ASN A 330 5.09 -6.07 -25.54
N PRO A 331 6.16 -5.78 -24.78
CA PRO A 331 7.51 -6.16 -25.18
C PRO A 331 7.66 -7.68 -25.24
N SER A 332 8.53 -8.13 -26.13
CA SER A 332 8.95 -9.53 -26.29
C SER A 332 10.17 -9.89 -25.45
N ALA A 333 10.97 -8.90 -25.06
CA ALA A 333 12.11 -9.06 -24.16
C ALA A 333 12.40 -7.73 -23.44
N VAL A 334 13.00 -7.83 -22.26
CA VAL A 334 13.57 -6.71 -21.51
C VAL A 334 15.05 -6.90 -21.26
N PHE A 335 15.73 -5.78 -21.04
CA PHE A 335 17.18 -5.72 -21.00
C PHE A 335 17.68 -4.77 -19.92
N LEU A 336 18.89 -5.05 -19.45
CA LEU A 336 19.66 -4.14 -18.59
C LEU A 336 21.04 -3.91 -19.23
N TYR A 337 21.44 -2.65 -19.35
CA TYR A 337 22.74 -2.20 -19.87
C TYR A 337 23.42 -1.30 -18.84
N GLU A 338 24.75 -1.28 -18.82
CA GLU A 338 25.55 -0.38 -17.97
C GLU A 338 26.46 0.46 -18.85
N ASP A 339 26.40 1.78 -18.67
CA ASP A 339 27.20 2.78 -19.41
C ASP A 339 28.67 2.67 -18.99
N LYS A 340 29.45 1.88 -19.72
CA LYS A 340 30.84 1.53 -19.40
C LYS A 340 31.81 2.59 -19.89
N ASP A 341 31.48 3.27 -20.98
CA ASP A 341 32.34 4.29 -21.58
C ASP A 341 31.95 5.72 -21.17
N ASN A 342 30.84 5.87 -20.44
CA ASN A 342 30.33 7.10 -19.85
C ASN A 342 30.00 8.16 -20.91
N ASP A 343 29.51 7.72 -22.07
CA ASP A 343 29.03 8.58 -23.15
C ASP A 343 27.54 8.93 -23.04
N LYS A 344 26.83 8.27 -22.11
CA LYS A 344 25.40 8.41 -21.84
C LYS A 344 24.51 7.98 -23.00
N GLN A 345 24.93 6.99 -23.78
CA GLN A 345 24.14 6.35 -24.82
C GLN A 345 24.15 4.83 -24.61
N PRO A 346 23.01 4.14 -24.82
CA PRO A 346 22.99 2.70 -24.72
C PRO A 346 23.62 2.07 -25.96
N ASP A 347 24.68 1.28 -25.75
CA ASP A 347 25.37 0.53 -26.80
C ASP A 347 25.14 -0.99 -26.72
N SER A 348 25.20 -1.67 -27.86
CA SER A 348 24.92 -3.10 -27.93
C SER A 348 25.87 -3.97 -27.10
N ASP A 349 27.13 -3.58 -26.93
CA ASP A 349 28.15 -4.31 -26.14
C ASP A 349 28.12 -3.98 -24.63
N GLU A 350 27.22 -3.09 -24.21
CA GLU A 350 26.97 -2.74 -22.81
C GLU A 350 25.90 -3.60 -22.14
N LYS A 351 25.24 -4.47 -22.90
CA LYS A 351 24.20 -5.39 -22.42
C LYS A 351 24.74 -6.29 -21.30
N ILE A 352 24.08 -6.26 -20.15
CA ILE A 352 24.39 -7.11 -18.98
C ILE A 352 23.40 -8.26 -18.88
N LEU A 353 22.13 -7.99 -19.18
CA LEU A 353 21.02 -8.93 -19.02
C LEU A 353 20.04 -8.81 -20.18
N GLU A 354 19.52 -9.95 -20.61
CA GLU A 354 18.42 -10.10 -21.57
C GLU A 354 17.47 -11.17 -21.02
N LEU A 355 16.17 -10.87 -21.03
CA LEU A 355 15.13 -11.78 -20.58
C LEU A 355 13.92 -11.68 -21.50
N ASP A 356 13.56 -12.79 -22.14
CA ASP A 356 12.32 -12.91 -22.90
C ASP A 356 11.10 -12.74 -21.99
N THR A 357 10.09 -12.04 -22.47
CA THR A 357 8.87 -11.74 -21.72
C THR A 357 7.65 -12.35 -22.39
N ASN A 358 6.85 -13.08 -21.61
CA ASN A 358 5.56 -13.63 -22.03
C ASN A 358 4.42 -12.90 -21.31
N LEU A 359 4.26 -11.60 -21.60
CA LEU A 359 3.23 -10.76 -20.97
C LEU A 359 1.91 -10.87 -21.74
N ILE A 360 0.84 -11.28 -21.03
CA ILE A 360 -0.50 -11.51 -21.59
C ILE A 360 -1.50 -10.58 -20.89
N ASP A 361 -2.43 -10.00 -21.65
CA ASP A 361 -3.64 -9.28 -21.20
C ASP A 361 -3.45 -8.32 -20.03
N SER A 362 -3.10 -7.06 -20.31
CA SER A 362 -2.59 -6.22 -19.25
C SER A 362 -2.72 -4.70 -19.47
N GLU A 363 -3.15 -4.02 -18.41
CA GLU A 363 -3.09 -2.57 -18.23
C GLU A 363 -2.25 -2.27 -16.98
N GLY A 364 -1.73 -1.04 -16.88
CA GLY A 364 -0.84 -0.63 -15.79
C GLY A 364 0.61 -0.98 -16.11
N PHE A 365 1.32 -1.58 -15.15
CA PHE A 365 2.69 -2.05 -15.29
C PHE A 365 2.79 -3.56 -15.13
N ALA A 366 3.82 -4.17 -15.75
CA ALA A 366 4.23 -5.53 -15.46
C ALA A 366 5.58 -5.47 -14.77
N HIS A 367 5.69 -6.11 -13.60
CA HIS A 367 6.95 -6.27 -12.91
C HIS A 367 7.60 -7.60 -13.29
N ILE A 368 8.68 -7.52 -14.05
CA ILE A 368 9.43 -8.67 -14.52
C ILE A 368 10.60 -8.86 -13.56
N SER A 369 10.56 -9.95 -12.79
CA SER A 369 11.68 -10.34 -11.93
C SER A 369 12.88 -10.72 -12.78
N ILE A 370 14.04 -10.16 -12.47
CA ILE A 370 15.32 -10.53 -13.05
C ILE A 370 16.22 -11.12 -11.95
N ALA A 371 17.28 -11.83 -12.33
CA ALA A 371 18.31 -12.20 -11.36
C ALA A 371 18.92 -10.91 -10.77
N PRO A 372 19.17 -10.83 -9.46
CA PRO A 372 19.79 -9.66 -8.84
C PRO A 372 21.07 -9.26 -9.58
N THR A 373 21.05 -8.10 -10.22
CA THR A 373 22.09 -7.65 -11.15
C THR A 373 22.63 -6.29 -10.70
N LYS A 374 23.94 -6.25 -10.43
CA LYS A 374 24.63 -5.04 -10.01
C LYS A 374 24.80 -4.09 -11.20
N VAL A 375 24.53 -2.81 -10.99
CA VAL A 375 24.81 -1.70 -11.92
C VAL A 375 25.51 -0.55 -11.20
N GLU A 376 26.39 0.15 -11.89
CA GLU A 376 27.12 1.34 -11.41
C GLU A 376 26.84 2.57 -12.28
N ASN A 377 27.16 3.76 -11.76
CA ASN A 377 27.02 5.06 -12.45
C ASN A 377 25.70 5.25 -13.21
N THR A 378 25.71 5.09 -14.53
CA THR A 378 24.54 5.18 -15.40
C THR A 378 24.23 3.80 -15.97
N PHE A 379 22.95 3.44 -15.97
CA PHE A 379 22.47 2.18 -16.54
C PHE A 379 21.22 2.44 -17.35
N PHE A 380 20.94 1.56 -18.31
CA PHE A 380 19.76 1.64 -19.15
C PHE A 380 18.87 0.42 -18.97
N VAL A 381 17.57 0.69 -18.91
CA VAL A 381 16.54 -0.36 -19.03
C VAL A 381 16.04 -0.35 -20.46
N GLY A 382 16.14 -1.49 -21.13
CA GLY A 382 15.68 -1.67 -22.51
C GLY A 382 14.43 -2.54 -22.61
N ALA A 383 13.56 -2.27 -23.58
CA ALA A 383 12.43 -3.14 -23.92
C ALA A 383 12.28 -3.30 -25.44
N LEU A 384 12.30 -4.54 -25.92
CA LEU A 384 12.17 -4.89 -27.34
C LEU A 384 10.72 -5.21 -27.70
N TYR A 385 10.19 -4.45 -28.63
CA TYR A 385 8.90 -4.67 -29.25
C TYR A 385 9.10 -5.18 -30.67
N LYS A 386 8.75 -6.45 -30.89
CA LYS A 386 8.83 -7.08 -32.21
C LYS A 386 7.59 -6.77 -33.04
N HIS A 387 7.80 -6.69 -34.35
CA HIS A 387 6.73 -6.54 -35.32
C HIS A 387 5.76 -7.71 -35.30
N ASN A 388 4.45 -7.41 -35.29
CA ASN A 388 3.39 -8.39 -35.44
C ASN A 388 2.71 -8.25 -36.81
N ASN A 389 3.01 -9.16 -37.76
CA ASN A 389 2.24 -9.47 -38.96
C ASN A 389 1.49 -8.28 -39.63
N ASN A 390 2.23 -7.27 -40.10
CA ASN A 390 1.76 -6.05 -40.79
C ASN A 390 1.07 -4.97 -39.93
N GLN A 391 1.08 -5.06 -38.61
CA GLN A 391 0.63 -3.98 -37.73
C GLN A 391 1.80 -3.09 -37.28
N PRO A 392 1.58 -1.77 -37.11
CA PRO A 392 2.56 -0.90 -36.49
C PRO A 392 2.84 -1.34 -35.05
N THR A 393 4.10 -1.21 -34.63
CA THR A 393 4.52 -1.49 -33.26
C THR A 393 4.18 -0.30 -32.37
N TRP A 394 3.33 -0.53 -31.38
CA TRP A 394 2.88 0.49 -30.43
C TRP A 394 3.64 0.37 -29.11
N ILE A 395 4.21 1.49 -28.66
CA ILE A 395 5.07 1.55 -27.48
C ILE A 395 4.52 2.60 -26.50
N PRO A 396 4.31 2.26 -25.21
CA PRO A 396 3.81 3.20 -24.21
C PRO A 396 4.81 4.31 -23.79
N ILE A 397 4.32 5.56 -23.71
CA ILE A 397 5.11 6.75 -23.31
C ILE A 397 4.42 7.63 -22.26
N SER A 398 5.21 8.47 -21.60
CA SER A 398 4.80 9.66 -20.84
C SER A 398 5.35 10.94 -21.47
N ASN A 399 4.57 12.02 -21.41
CA ASN A 399 4.92 13.34 -21.97
C ASN A 399 5.26 14.39 -20.89
N ASN A 400 5.26 14.04 -19.60
CA ASN A 400 5.32 14.98 -18.47
C ASN A 400 6.61 14.88 -17.64
N THR A 401 7.74 14.58 -18.27
CA THR A 401 8.91 13.98 -17.62
C THR A 401 10.23 14.60 -18.09
N PRO A 402 11.37 14.42 -17.39
CA PRO A 402 12.64 15.06 -17.75
C PRO A 402 13.10 14.70 -19.16
N THR A 403 13.41 15.70 -19.98
CA THR A 403 13.91 15.50 -21.34
C THR A 403 15.32 14.89 -21.34
N ASN A 404 15.70 14.20 -22.42
CA ASN A 404 17.05 13.66 -22.66
C ASN A 404 17.45 12.44 -21.81
N GLN A 405 16.50 11.56 -21.49
CA GLN A 405 16.78 10.31 -20.76
C GLN A 405 16.22 9.07 -21.46
N SER A 406 15.73 9.22 -22.69
CA SER A 406 15.13 8.14 -23.45
C SER A 406 15.70 8.03 -24.86
N TRP A 407 15.93 6.80 -25.32
CA TRP A 407 16.42 6.49 -26.66
C TRP A 407 15.55 5.46 -27.35
N ILE A 408 15.64 5.42 -28.67
CA ILE A 408 15.02 4.38 -29.49
C ILE A 408 15.98 3.95 -30.61
N ALA A 409 16.02 2.65 -30.88
CA ALA A 409 16.49 2.11 -32.15
C ALA A 409 15.34 1.33 -32.79
N ALA A 410 15.07 1.59 -34.07
CA ALA A 410 13.95 0.99 -34.79
C ALA A 410 14.29 0.71 -36.25
N THR A 411 13.65 -0.29 -36.83
CA THR A 411 13.74 -0.63 -38.26
C THR A 411 12.35 -0.77 -38.85
N ASN A 412 12.21 -0.45 -40.15
CA ASN A 412 10.96 -0.65 -40.89
C ASN A 412 10.83 -2.06 -41.51
N SER A 413 11.89 -2.88 -41.49
CA SER A 413 11.94 -4.19 -42.16
C SER A 413 11.58 -5.38 -41.27
N GLY A 414 11.37 -5.17 -39.97
CA GLY A 414 11.47 -6.21 -38.95
C GLY A 414 12.91 -6.71 -38.78
N ASN A 415 13.17 -7.44 -37.69
CA ASN A 415 14.47 -7.98 -37.28
C ASN A 415 15.52 -6.89 -36.97
N LEU A 416 15.28 -6.13 -35.90
CA LEU A 416 16.30 -5.22 -35.37
C LEU A 416 17.53 -6.01 -34.91
N ASP A 417 18.71 -5.67 -35.43
CA ASP A 417 19.98 -6.29 -35.02
C ASP A 417 20.40 -5.73 -33.65
N LEU A 418 20.10 -6.48 -32.60
CA LEU A 418 20.42 -6.11 -31.21
C LEU A 418 21.93 -6.11 -30.91
N GLU A 419 22.76 -6.66 -31.79
CA GLU A 419 24.21 -6.67 -31.62
C GLU A 419 24.89 -5.53 -32.41
N ASN A 420 24.12 -4.76 -33.20
CA ASN A 420 24.62 -3.64 -33.99
C ASN A 420 23.49 -2.68 -34.40
N PHE A 421 23.03 -1.86 -33.45
CA PHE A 421 22.02 -0.83 -33.70
C PHE A 421 22.56 0.56 -33.38
N SER A 422 21.98 1.58 -34.02
CA SER A 422 22.22 2.98 -33.67
C SER A 422 20.97 3.56 -33.03
N THR A 423 21.13 4.26 -31.91
CA THR A 423 20.03 4.87 -31.20
C THR A 423 19.80 6.32 -31.63
N SER A 424 18.59 6.82 -31.35
CA SER A 424 18.22 8.22 -31.49
C SER A 424 17.65 8.72 -30.17
N LEU A 425 18.15 9.85 -29.69
CA LEU A 425 17.65 10.50 -28.48
C LEU A 425 16.24 11.05 -28.71
N LEU A 426 15.38 10.90 -27.70
CA LEU A 426 14.04 11.50 -27.69
C LEU A 426 13.98 12.74 -26.79
N GLU A 427 13.54 13.83 -27.39
CA GLU A 427 13.16 15.07 -26.71
C GLU A 427 11.68 15.01 -26.32
N ASP A 428 11.33 15.54 -25.15
CA ASP A 428 9.95 15.72 -24.64
C ASP A 428 9.09 14.45 -24.48
N LYS A 429 9.69 13.25 -24.59
CA LYS A 429 9.00 11.96 -24.41
C LYS A 429 9.87 10.99 -23.65
N ASN A 430 9.27 10.23 -22.75
CA ASN A 430 9.94 9.13 -22.07
C ASN A 430 9.13 7.84 -22.15
N TRP A 431 9.82 6.70 -22.26
CA TRP A 431 9.16 5.40 -22.26
C TRP A 431 8.72 5.03 -20.85
N LEU A 432 7.64 4.26 -20.72
CA LEU A 432 7.19 3.76 -19.42
C LEU A 432 8.01 2.53 -19.00
N LEU A 433 9.32 2.67 -18.95
CA LEU A 433 10.23 1.69 -18.38
C LEU A 433 10.62 2.14 -16.98
N ARG A 434 10.82 1.19 -16.07
CA ARG A 434 11.31 1.42 -14.71
C ARG A 434 12.28 0.30 -14.32
N ALA A 435 13.20 0.60 -13.41
CA ALA A 435 14.01 -0.40 -12.74
C ALA A 435 13.77 -0.32 -11.23
N SER A 436 13.88 -1.45 -10.57
CA SER A 436 13.55 -1.58 -9.16
C SER A 436 14.62 -2.42 -8.48
N SER A 437 15.08 -1.93 -7.35
CA SER A 437 16.02 -2.61 -6.46
C SER A 437 15.32 -2.93 -5.14
N SER A 438 15.38 -4.18 -4.70
CA SER A 438 15.01 -4.61 -3.35
C SER A 438 16.17 -4.51 -2.36
N ASP A 439 17.36 -4.05 -2.79
CA ASP A 439 18.33 -3.56 -1.81
C ASP A 439 17.61 -2.49 -0.98
N ASN A 440 17.64 -2.66 0.33
CA ASN A 440 17.42 -1.53 1.22
C ASN A 440 18.40 -0.46 0.74
N SER A 441 17.89 0.68 0.30
CA SER A 441 18.69 1.83 -0.10
C SER A 441 19.84 1.94 0.90
N ILE A 442 21.07 1.66 0.46
CA ILE A 442 22.25 1.98 1.24
C ILE A 442 22.32 3.50 1.13
N ILE A 443 21.59 4.18 2.01
CA ILE A 443 21.67 5.62 2.18
C ILE A 443 23.05 5.86 2.78
N THR A 444 24.05 6.16 1.96
CA THR A 444 25.08 7.09 2.40
C THR A 444 24.39 8.42 2.65
N PRO A 445 24.48 9.01 3.86
CA PRO A 445 23.63 10.12 4.27
C PRO A 445 23.98 11.38 3.49
N VAL A 446 23.13 11.73 2.52
CA VAL A 446 22.93 13.09 2.02
C VAL A 446 21.43 13.29 1.89
N GLU A 447 20.92 14.33 2.54
CA GLU A 447 19.50 14.62 2.75
C GLU A 447 18.67 14.61 1.45
N PRO A 448 17.50 13.96 1.46
CA PRO A 448 16.52 14.06 0.37
C PRO A 448 15.71 15.35 0.44
N PRO A 449 15.24 15.89 -0.70
CA PRO A 449 14.29 17.00 -0.70
C PRO A 449 12.88 16.46 -0.42
N ASN A 450 12.33 16.89 0.72
CA ASN A 450 10.94 16.75 1.22
C ASN A 450 10.52 15.40 1.83
N ASP A 451 11.35 14.85 2.73
CA ASP A 451 10.97 13.76 3.63
C ASP A 451 10.07 14.22 4.77
N ILE A 452 9.08 13.39 5.13
CA ILE A 452 8.42 13.42 6.44
C ILE A 452 9.51 13.12 7.48
N PRO A 453 9.85 14.06 8.40
CA PRO A 453 10.93 13.83 9.34
C PRO A 453 10.71 12.56 10.17
N ILE A 454 11.76 11.75 10.38
CA ILE A 454 11.70 10.50 11.14
C ILE A 454 11.01 10.75 12.49
N GLY A 455 10.09 9.87 12.91
CA GLY A 455 9.34 10.03 14.15
C GLY A 455 8.01 10.77 14.01
N THR A 456 7.76 11.46 12.89
CA THR A 456 6.61 12.37 12.75
C THR A 456 5.35 11.75 12.12
N LYS A 457 5.35 10.45 11.78
CA LYS A 457 4.22 9.79 11.10
C LYS A 457 2.89 10.00 11.84
N LEU A 458 2.82 9.68 13.14
CA LEU A 458 1.62 9.89 13.96
C LEU A 458 1.34 11.37 14.28
N GLN A 459 2.38 12.20 14.32
CA GLN A 459 2.24 13.64 14.53
C GLN A 459 1.51 14.28 13.35
N LYS A 460 1.78 13.83 12.11
CA LYS A 460 1.13 14.35 10.90
C LYS A 460 -0.25 13.76 10.64
N SER A 461 -0.47 12.50 11.02
CA SER A 461 -1.77 11.86 10.77
C SER A 461 -2.88 12.41 11.66
N ASN A 462 -2.58 12.76 12.92
CA ASN A 462 -3.61 13.09 13.91
C ASN A 462 -3.16 14.13 14.97
N ASN A 463 -2.04 14.84 14.76
CA ASN A 463 -1.48 15.80 15.72
C ASN A 463 -1.29 15.22 17.14
N ILE A 464 -0.84 13.97 17.22
CA ILE A 464 -0.66 13.24 18.50
C ILE A 464 0.76 13.47 19.02
N GLU A 465 0.93 13.77 20.31
CA GLU A 465 2.22 13.99 20.99
C GLU A 465 3.08 12.71 21.16
N LEU A 466 3.36 12.01 20.06
CA LEU A 466 4.12 10.75 20.03
C LEU A 466 5.28 10.79 19.05
N VAL A 467 6.32 10.01 19.35
CA VAL A 467 7.37 9.68 18.38
C VAL A 467 7.08 8.29 17.80
N ASP A 468 6.81 8.23 16.50
CA ASP A 468 6.55 6.98 15.78
C ASP A 468 7.79 6.48 15.03
N LEU A 469 8.43 5.45 15.58
CA LEU A 469 9.54 4.75 14.93
C LEU A 469 9.14 3.34 14.48
N THR A 470 7.85 3.05 14.31
CA THR A 470 7.36 1.72 13.90
C THR A 470 7.89 1.29 12.53
N ASN A 471 8.08 2.26 11.63
CA ASN A 471 8.67 2.05 10.29
C ASN A 471 10.21 2.01 10.30
N GLN A 472 10.86 2.22 11.45
CA GLN A 472 12.31 2.20 11.59
C GLN A 472 12.79 0.85 12.10
N ILE A 473 13.98 0.42 11.68
CA ILE A 473 14.56 -0.87 12.08
C ILE A 473 15.86 -0.63 12.86
N GLY A 474 16.08 -1.41 13.92
CA GLY A 474 17.32 -1.36 14.69
C GLY A 474 17.34 -0.24 15.72
N SER A 475 18.52 0.31 16.01
CA SER A 475 18.67 1.37 17.00
C SER A 475 18.86 2.71 16.32
N ILE A 476 17.94 3.65 16.56
CA ILE A 476 17.90 4.97 15.94
C ILE A 476 18.59 5.96 16.88
N LYS A 477 19.63 6.63 16.38
CA LYS A 477 20.31 7.67 17.16
C LYS A 477 19.47 8.93 17.15
N THR A 478 19.47 9.63 18.28
CA THR A 478 18.80 10.93 18.37
C THR A 478 19.67 11.91 19.11
N ASN A 479 19.69 13.14 18.61
CA ASN A 479 20.13 14.29 19.36
C ASN A 479 18.90 15.02 19.89
N VAL A 480 18.85 15.26 21.19
CA VAL A 480 17.74 15.98 21.82
C VAL A 480 18.25 17.32 22.32
N THR A 481 17.72 18.39 21.75
CA THR A 481 17.90 19.74 22.27
C THR A 481 16.83 20.01 23.31
N VAL A 482 17.22 20.55 24.46
CA VAL A 482 16.32 20.89 25.57
C VAL A 482 16.51 22.37 25.91
N THR A 483 15.43 23.15 25.91
CA THR A 483 15.36 24.52 26.41
C THR A 483 14.32 24.60 27.52
N ARG A 484 14.56 25.46 28.51
CA ARG A 484 13.71 25.62 29.69
C ARG A 484 13.51 27.11 29.98
N ASP A 485 12.26 27.51 30.20
CA ASP A 485 11.86 28.85 30.65
C ASP A 485 10.85 28.66 31.79
N ALA A 486 11.36 28.29 32.98
CA ALA A 486 10.51 27.88 34.10
C ALA A 486 11.18 28.15 35.45
N ASP A 487 10.40 28.21 36.53
CA ASP A 487 10.96 28.27 37.89
C ASP A 487 11.37 26.86 38.41
N TYR A 488 10.74 25.78 37.90
CA TYR A 488 10.99 24.42 38.36
C TYR A 488 12.12 23.69 37.61
N ASP A 489 12.85 22.85 38.34
CA ASP A 489 13.90 21.99 37.78
C ASP A 489 13.30 20.67 37.30
N ASN A 490 12.68 20.69 36.12
CA ASN A 490 11.98 19.53 35.58
C ASN A 490 12.91 18.60 34.77
N ILE A 491 12.48 17.34 34.66
CA ILE A 491 13.16 16.29 33.88
C ILE A 491 12.19 15.71 32.85
N ILE A 492 12.60 15.68 31.59
CA ILE A 492 11.85 15.01 30.52
C ILE A 492 12.36 13.58 30.30
N GLY A 493 11.46 12.68 29.98
CA GLY A 493 11.78 11.32 29.56
C GLY A 493 10.79 10.77 28.55
N PHE A 494 11.10 9.58 28.04
CA PHE A 494 10.26 8.84 27.11
C PHE A 494 10.07 7.40 27.58
N TYR A 495 8.97 6.77 27.17
CA TYR A 495 8.69 5.35 27.43
C TYR A 495 8.01 4.71 26.22
N VAL A 496 8.18 3.39 26.09
CA VAL A 496 7.52 2.63 25.03
C VAL A 496 6.04 2.43 25.36
N ILE A 497 5.18 2.66 24.37
CA ILE A 497 3.76 2.30 24.41
C ILE A 497 3.47 1.16 23.42
N ASN A 498 2.48 0.34 23.75
CA ASN A 498 2.05 -0.84 22.99
C ASN A 498 1.15 -0.46 21.80
N ASP A 499 0.38 0.61 21.91
CA ASP A 499 -0.48 1.14 20.86
C ASP A 499 -0.68 2.66 20.99
N VAL A 500 -1.29 3.28 19.98
CA VAL A 500 -1.51 4.73 19.89
C VAL A 500 -2.38 5.30 21.02
N ASN A 501 -3.17 4.48 21.71
CA ASN A 501 -3.98 4.91 22.86
C ASN A 501 -3.17 4.97 24.16
N GLY A 502 -1.86 4.74 24.11
CA GLY A 502 -0.96 4.93 25.24
C GLY A 502 -0.86 3.73 26.15
N SER A 503 -1.38 2.57 25.78
CA SER A 503 -1.34 1.40 26.64
C SER A 503 0.11 0.92 26.84
N ILE A 504 0.42 0.39 28.02
CA ILE A 504 1.76 -0.15 28.35
C ILE A 504 1.61 -1.64 28.62
N LYS A 505 2.40 -2.46 27.92
CA LYS A 505 2.41 -3.92 28.11
C LYS A 505 3.52 -4.32 29.09
N ILE A 506 3.16 -4.92 30.23
CA ILE A 506 4.10 -5.47 31.22
C ILE A 506 3.70 -6.92 31.53
N ASN A 507 4.61 -7.88 31.28
CA ASN A 507 4.39 -9.30 31.59
C ASN A 507 3.01 -9.83 31.11
N ASP A 508 2.63 -9.46 29.88
CA ASP A 508 1.35 -9.77 29.23
C ASP A 508 0.09 -9.09 29.80
N GLU A 509 0.21 -8.21 30.79
CA GLU A 509 -0.86 -7.30 31.20
C GLU A 509 -0.79 -5.98 30.41
N ILE A 510 -1.97 -5.46 30.05
CA ILE A 510 -2.14 -4.15 29.41
C ILE A 510 -2.59 -3.14 30.46
N ILE A 511 -1.83 -2.05 30.61
CA ILE A 511 -2.10 -0.96 31.55
C ILE A 511 -2.43 0.28 30.71
N ASN A 512 -3.67 0.75 30.79
CA ASN A 512 -4.15 1.91 30.03
C ASN A 512 -3.96 3.22 30.81
N PRO A 513 -3.85 4.38 30.13
CA PRO A 513 -3.97 5.68 30.79
C PRO A 513 -5.21 5.73 31.69
N GLY A 514 -5.05 6.25 32.92
CA GLY A 514 -6.09 6.27 33.96
C GLY A 514 -6.07 5.07 34.93
N ASP A 515 -5.30 4.01 34.64
CA ASP A 515 -4.99 2.98 35.64
C ASP A 515 -4.03 3.56 36.70
N THR A 516 -4.27 3.25 37.98
CA THR A 516 -3.42 3.73 39.09
C THR A 516 -1.97 3.23 39.00
N ARG A 517 -1.73 2.16 38.23
CA ARG A 517 -0.41 1.59 37.96
C ARG A 517 0.31 2.27 36.79
N TYR A 518 -0.37 3.10 36.01
CA TYR A 518 0.15 3.64 34.75
C TYR A 518 1.46 4.42 34.95
N LYS A 519 1.49 5.34 35.93
CA LYS A 519 2.70 6.12 36.24
C LYS A 519 3.89 5.22 36.56
N GLN A 520 3.69 4.21 37.40
CA GLN A 520 4.76 3.28 37.77
C GLN A 520 5.24 2.46 36.57
N ALA A 521 4.30 1.99 35.74
CA ALA A 521 4.58 1.24 34.52
C ALA A 521 5.40 2.06 33.51
N ALA A 522 5.03 3.33 33.29
CA ALA A 522 5.72 4.24 32.39
C ALA A 522 7.15 4.54 32.88
N LEU A 523 7.30 4.91 34.15
CA LEU A 523 8.62 5.22 34.74
C LEU A 523 9.56 4.00 34.75
N GLN A 524 9.04 2.80 35.00
CA GLN A 524 9.83 1.56 34.99
C GLN A 524 10.26 1.13 33.59
N ASN A 525 9.45 1.40 32.55
CA ASN A 525 9.75 1.10 31.15
C ASN A 525 10.28 2.29 30.35
N ARG A 526 10.78 3.32 31.05
CA ARG A 526 11.38 4.49 30.39
C ARG A 526 12.61 4.10 29.58
N ILE A 527 12.97 4.98 28.66
CA ILE A 527 14.15 4.83 27.81
C ILE A 527 15.40 5.31 28.54
N SER A 528 16.25 4.35 28.91
CA SER A 528 17.43 4.63 29.72
C SER A 528 18.56 5.38 29.03
N SER A 529 18.59 5.36 27.69
CA SER A 529 19.52 6.16 26.90
C SER A 529 19.16 7.65 26.87
N LEU A 530 17.97 8.03 27.35
CA LEU A 530 17.46 9.41 27.39
C LEU A 530 16.95 9.78 28.79
N GLU A 531 17.66 9.33 29.84
CA GLU A 531 17.13 9.32 31.20
C GLU A 531 17.20 10.64 31.99
N LEU A 532 17.71 11.73 31.41
CA LEU A 532 17.96 13.01 32.11
C LEU A 532 17.91 14.21 31.15
N LEU A 533 16.83 14.34 30.38
CA LEU A 533 16.65 15.50 29.51
C LEU A 533 16.24 16.71 30.35
N GLN A 534 17.24 17.44 30.84
CA GLN A 534 17.06 18.60 31.73
C GLN A 534 18.07 19.69 31.38
N THR A 535 17.76 20.93 31.69
CA THR A 535 18.70 22.05 31.51
C THR A 535 18.44 23.10 32.59
N LYS A 536 19.39 24.00 32.79
CA LYS A 536 19.18 25.16 33.66
C LYS A 536 18.23 26.13 32.97
N ASP A 537 17.52 26.92 33.77
CA ASP A 537 16.67 27.99 33.26
C ASP A 537 17.42 28.90 32.28
N SER A 538 16.74 29.27 31.19
CA SER A 538 17.27 30.09 30.09
C SER A 538 18.52 29.52 29.40
N ILE A 539 18.83 28.22 29.57
CA ILE A 539 19.97 27.54 28.94
C ILE A 539 19.48 26.43 28.00
N GLN A 540 20.08 26.35 26.82
CA GLN A 540 19.93 25.21 25.92
C GLN A 540 20.98 24.13 26.21
N SER A 541 20.55 22.88 26.38
CA SER A 541 21.42 21.70 26.50
C SER A 541 21.15 20.69 25.39
N ASN A 542 22.16 19.88 25.04
CA ASN A 542 22.04 18.86 24.02
C ASN A 542 22.39 17.48 24.60
N PHE A 543 21.55 16.50 24.29
CA PHE A 543 21.70 15.12 24.73
C PHE A 543 21.78 14.20 23.51
N ASN A 544 22.47 13.08 23.66
CA ASN A 544 22.46 12.03 22.64
C ASN A 544 21.88 10.78 23.27
N GLY A 545 20.99 10.11 22.55
CA GLY A 545 20.42 8.85 22.97
C GLY A 545 20.14 7.94 21.78
N THR A 546 19.58 6.79 22.11
CA THR A 546 19.23 5.77 21.13
C THR A 546 17.85 5.21 21.44
N LEU A 547 16.95 5.31 20.47
CA LEU A 547 15.64 4.67 20.54
C LEU A 547 15.65 3.35 19.76
N SER A 548 14.74 2.45 20.09
CA SER A 548 14.54 1.24 19.27
C SER A 548 13.53 1.51 18.17
N GLY A 549 13.88 1.20 16.93
CA GLY A 549 12.91 1.11 15.84
C GLY A 549 11.90 -0.01 16.09
N GLY A 550 10.74 0.07 15.43
CA GLY A 550 9.61 -0.83 15.63
C GLY A 550 8.70 -0.47 16.81
N SER A 551 8.93 0.67 17.45
CA SER A 551 8.24 1.10 18.68
C SER A 551 7.66 2.50 18.55
N ILE A 552 6.63 2.78 19.36
CA ILE A 552 6.08 4.11 19.56
C ILE A 552 6.51 4.59 20.95
N PHE A 553 6.89 5.87 21.06
CA PHE A 553 7.35 6.47 22.31
C PHE A 553 6.47 7.64 22.69
N ALA A 554 6.08 7.70 23.96
CA ALA A 554 5.38 8.82 24.55
C ALA A 554 6.31 9.60 25.49
N PRO A 555 6.26 10.96 25.49
CA PRO A 555 6.99 11.78 26.43
C PRO A 555 6.30 11.86 27.80
N PHE A 556 7.08 12.19 28.83
CA PHE A 556 6.60 12.63 30.14
C PHE A 556 7.52 13.70 30.72
N ILE A 557 6.98 14.51 31.63
CA ILE A 557 7.71 15.49 32.45
C ILE A 557 7.59 15.13 33.92
N ILE A 558 8.72 15.13 34.64
CA ILE A 558 8.78 15.09 36.10
C ILE A 558 8.98 16.52 36.58
N VAL A 559 8.05 17.00 37.41
CA VAL A 559 8.06 18.38 37.89
C VAL A 559 8.90 18.51 39.17
N ASP A 560 9.83 19.47 39.17
CA ASP A 560 10.70 19.85 40.31
C ASP A 560 11.24 18.66 41.13
N GLY A 561 11.83 17.67 40.46
CA GLY A 561 12.20 16.43 41.13
C GLY A 561 13.02 15.46 40.31
N THR A 562 13.57 14.47 40.99
CA THR A 562 14.34 13.41 40.33
C THR A 562 13.47 12.25 39.90
N PHE A 563 14.00 11.39 39.02
CA PHE A 563 13.38 10.11 38.70
C PHE A 563 13.07 9.24 39.94
N ASN A 564 13.94 9.28 40.95
CA ASN A 564 13.71 8.58 42.21
C ASN A 564 12.55 9.22 43.00
N ASP A 565 12.41 10.55 42.97
CA ASP A 565 11.28 11.21 43.61
C ASP A 565 9.97 10.85 42.91
N ALA A 566 9.95 10.84 41.57
CA ALA A 566 8.79 10.41 40.79
C ALA A 566 8.38 8.95 41.08
N LEU A 567 9.34 8.01 41.10
CA LEU A 567 9.08 6.61 41.45
C LEU A 567 8.54 6.43 42.87
N ASN A 568 8.92 7.30 43.79
CA ASN A 568 8.47 7.28 45.19
C ASN A 568 7.25 8.19 45.43
N ASN A 569 6.58 8.66 44.37
CA ASN A 569 5.43 9.57 44.43
C ASN A 569 5.70 10.88 45.21
N LYS A 570 6.94 11.38 45.17
CA LYS A 570 7.36 12.65 45.78
C LYS A 570 7.47 13.81 44.78
N ALA A 571 7.42 13.50 43.48
CA ALA A 571 7.34 14.46 42.40
C ALA A 571 6.13 14.13 41.51
N GLU A 572 5.51 15.17 40.95
CA GLU A 572 4.41 15.03 40.00
C GLU A 572 4.95 14.62 38.63
N VAL A 573 4.16 13.84 37.88
CA VAL A 573 4.53 13.40 36.54
C VAL A 573 3.35 13.60 35.60
N TYR A 574 3.57 14.37 34.55
CA TYR A 574 2.58 14.57 33.50
C TYR A 574 2.99 13.82 32.22
N PHE A 575 1.98 13.27 31.54
CA PHE A 575 2.08 12.43 30.35
C PHE A 575 1.31 13.06 29.19
N ALA A 576 1.58 12.60 27.98
CA ALA A 576 0.84 12.98 26.76
C ALA A 576 -0.63 12.52 26.76
N TYR A 577 -1.02 11.67 27.72
CA TYR A 577 -2.36 11.15 27.84
C TYR A 577 -3.07 11.82 29.01
N GLN A 578 -4.04 12.69 28.71
CA GLN A 578 -4.84 13.42 29.70
C GLN A 578 -5.38 12.52 30.83
N GLY A 579 -5.85 11.31 30.49
CA GLY A 579 -6.37 10.35 31.46
C GLY A 579 -5.33 9.81 32.45
N ALA A 580 -4.03 9.97 32.18
CA ALA A 580 -2.95 9.61 33.10
C ALA A 580 -2.53 10.77 34.03
N ASN A 581 -2.98 12.00 33.76
CA ASN A 581 -2.60 13.19 34.52
C ASN A 581 -3.54 13.40 35.70
N SER A 582 -2.99 13.78 36.86
CA SER A 582 -3.74 13.87 38.13
C SER A 582 -4.84 14.93 38.13
N ASP A 583 -4.69 15.96 37.31
CA ASP A 583 -5.66 17.05 37.09
C ASP A 583 -6.48 16.88 35.81
N ASN A 584 -6.26 15.79 35.06
CA ASN A 584 -6.89 15.52 33.78
C ASN A 584 -6.73 16.71 32.82
N PHE A 585 -5.57 17.39 32.83
CA PHE A 585 -5.17 18.39 31.84
C PHE A 585 -4.14 17.81 30.86
N ASP A 586 -4.01 18.42 29.68
CA ASP A 586 -3.02 18.02 28.67
C ASP A 586 -1.78 18.93 28.74
N HIS A 587 -0.74 18.42 29.38
CA HIS A 587 0.50 19.16 29.70
C HIS A 587 1.55 19.12 28.61
N ILE A 588 1.32 18.39 27.52
CA ILE A 588 2.32 18.22 26.46
C ILE A 588 1.66 18.58 25.14
N ARG A 589 2.38 19.32 24.29
CA ARG A 589 1.85 19.70 22.98
C ARG A 589 2.93 19.64 21.91
N LEU A 590 2.55 19.26 20.70
CA LEU A 590 3.40 19.44 19.53
C LEU A 590 3.49 20.91 19.14
N LEU A 591 4.71 21.43 19.07
CA LEU A 591 5.02 22.77 18.55
C LEU A 591 5.57 22.71 17.12
N GLY A 592 5.82 21.51 16.61
CA GLY A 592 6.33 21.22 15.27
C GLY A 592 6.81 19.76 15.16
N ASP A 593 7.35 19.40 14.01
CA ASP A 593 7.89 18.07 13.73
C ASP A 593 8.98 17.69 14.76
N ASN A 594 8.66 16.73 15.63
CA ASN A 594 9.47 16.30 16.78
C ASN A 594 9.85 17.42 17.76
N ILE A 595 9.01 18.46 17.87
CA ILE A 595 9.14 19.53 18.86
C ILE A 595 7.99 19.42 19.85
N PHE A 596 8.31 19.15 21.11
CA PHE A 596 7.31 19.01 22.19
C PHE A 596 7.51 20.16 23.18
N GLY A 597 6.43 20.89 23.44
CA GLY A 597 6.32 21.86 24.52
C GLY A 597 5.62 21.24 25.73
N PHE A 598 5.99 21.70 26.92
CA PHE A 598 5.52 21.16 28.19
C PHE A 598 5.04 22.29 29.10
N GLU A 599 4.02 21.98 29.90
CA GLU A 599 3.54 22.77 31.04
C GLU A 599 3.84 22.03 32.34
N ASP A 600 4.49 22.69 33.29
CA ASP A 600 4.90 22.08 34.57
C ASP A 600 3.96 22.39 35.75
N LEU A 601 3.05 23.37 35.59
CA LEU A 601 2.10 23.78 36.62
C LEU A 601 0.73 23.08 36.50
N PRO A 602 0.05 22.77 37.62
CA PRO A 602 -1.28 22.16 37.61
C PRO A 602 -2.32 22.92 36.80
N ASN A 603 -3.17 22.21 36.06
CA ASN A 603 -4.19 22.73 35.13
C ASN A 603 -3.62 23.55 33.96
N GLY A 604 -2.34 23.32 33.65
CA GLY A 604 -1.63 23.88 32.52
C GLY A 604 -1.14 25.29 32.68
N GLY A 605 -0.82 25.73 33.91
CA GLY A 605 -0.14 27.02 34.12
C GLY A 605 -0.76 28.20 33.35
N ASP A 606 0.09 28.88 32.59
CA ASP A 606 -0.27 29.98 31.68
C ASP A 606 -0.46 29.54 30.21
N ARG A 607 -0.22 28.27 29.89
CA ARG A 607 -0.62 27.57 28.65
C ARG A 607 0.14 27.98 27.40
N ASP A 608 1.38 28.42 27.54
CA ASP A 608 2.25 28.72 26.41
C ASP A 608 3.19 27.56 26.02
N TYR A 609 3.24 26.50 26.83
CA TYR A 609 3.99 25.26 26.66
C TYR A 609 5.50 25.48 26.49
N ASN A 610 6.04 26.54 27.09
CA ASN A 610 7.46 26.86 27.01
C ASN A 610 8.25 26.54 28.29
N ASP A 611 7.59 26.09 29.37
CA ASP A 611 8.25 25.69 30.63
C ASP A 611 9.39 24.73 30.34
N LEU A 612 9.15 23.78 29.42
CA LEU A 612 10.20 23.08 28.70
C LEU A 612 9.83 22.89 27.25
N ILE A 613 10.83 22.97 26.37
CA ILE A 613 10.72 22.59 24.98
C ILE A 613 11.84 21.62 24.66
N ILE A 614 11.49 20.50 24.04
CA ILE A 614 12.46 19.59 23.46
C ILE A 614 12.30 19.57 21.94
N LYS A 615 13.44 19.45 21.25
CA LYS A 615 13.49 19.12 19.84
C LYS A 615 14.31 17.86 19.67
N MET A 616 13.75 16.86 18.99
CA MET A 616 14.46 15.62 18.69
C MET A 616 14.86 15.58 17.22
N ASP A 617 16.16 15.45 16.97
CA ASP A 617 16.73 15.26 15.64
C ASP A 617 17.20 13.80 15.54
N PHE A 618 16.48 12.99 14.75
CA PHE A 618 16.81 11.59 14.54
C PHE A 618 17.84 11.42 13.42
N LYS A 619 18.74 10.45 13.60
CA LYS A 619 19.74 10.05 12.61
C LYS A 619 19.75 8.52 12.50
N LEU A 620 19.63 8.04 11.27
CA LEU A 620 19.79 6.63 10.92
C LEU A 620 21.25 6.19 11.10
#